data_AF-A0A1G9MU54-F1
#
_entry.id   AF-A0A1G9MU54-F1
#
_cell.length_a   1.000
_cell.length_b   1.000
_cell.length_c   1.000
_cell.angle_alpha   90.00
_cell.angle_beta   90.00
_cell.angle_gamma   90.00
#
_symmetry.space_group_name_H-M   'P 1'
#
loop_
_entity.id
_entity.type
_entity.pdbx_description
1 polymer ?
#
loop_
_entity_poly.entity_id
_entity_poly.type
_entity_poly.pdbx_seq_one_letter_code
_entity_poly.pdbx_strand_id
1 'polypeptide(L)'
;MIGKTRILAGFPRARGKQVGLVGTVLAAGALGIGAIAVPASGATQFAAIDTGSLVKSGTIEVKQDGAVIDGRLVTGDIKIKADNVTVKNTIVKSGSYNAIRIYDGFKGARILNTQVYCQADRTNGIAHGNYTADRVDLFDCRHDFYFTSSNPAVVTNSSIDGVPYSTEVTPEPTASPTPTATASPTPTAKPSPTASPTPTASPTPTASPTPTATASPTPTASPTPTASPTPTASPTPTATASPTPTASPTPTQTAAPTGFPNATNTGVPAGTVLRRSGSIVVTTPGTVIDGLDVDGSIDVQANNVTIRNSRVSTGAARYPIRVHPGVSGTLIERVEVSNEGGDGKGIYFNSGSGTVRYSNIHSAEDGIFITADNVVVEHNYVHHLMRNAEAHPDAIQIRGGDNIRIRYNN
;
A
#
# COMPACT_ATOMS: atom_id res chain seq x y z
N MET A 1 -22.56 37.90 -36.99
CA MET A 1 -22.24 38.63 -35.75
C MET A 1 -22.54 37.69 -34.59
N ILE A 2 -21.52 37.09 -33.99
CA ILE A 2 -21.09 37.26 -32.57
C ILE A 2 -22.20 36.83 -31.58
N GLY A 3 -22.03 35.86 -30.65
CA GLY A 3 -20.81 35.24 -30.14
C GLY A 3 -21.08 33.94 -29.36
N LYS A 4 -20.03 33.13 -29.26
CA LYS A 4 -19.92 31.91 -28.45
C LYS A 4 -19.56 32.28 -27.02
N THR A 5 -20.21 31.69 -26.03
CA THR A 5 -19.69 31.63 -24.65
C THR A 5 -19.40 30.17 -24.30
N ARG A 6 -18.12 29.81 -24.34
CA ARG A 6 -17.57 28.58 -23.75
C ARG A 6 -17.41 28.81 -22.26
N ILE A 7 -18.03 27.97 -21.43
CA ILE A 7 -17.66 27.84 -20.02
C ILE A 7 -16.57 26.76 -19.94
N LEU A 8 -15.33 27.20 -19.79
CA LEU A 8 -14.18 26.38 -19.41
C LEU A 8 -14.16 26.33 -17.88
N ALA A 9 -14.38 25.16 -17.29
CA ALA A 9 -14.06 24.89 -15.90
C ALA A 9 -13.01 23.78 -15.84
N GLY A 10 -11.77 24.14 -16.19
CA GLY A 10 -10.59 23.38 -15.82
C GLY A 10 -9.90 24.14 -14.70
N PHE A 11 -9.92 23.61 -13.48
CA PHE A 11 -9.05 24.10 -12.42
C PHE A 11 -7.61 23.74 -12.79
N PRO A 12 -6.69 24.71 -12.99
CA PRO A 12 -5.30 24.38 -13.26
C PRO A 12 -4.62 23.88 -11.98
N ARG A 13 -3.93 22.74 -12.07
CA ARG A 13 -2.85 22.38 -11.14
C ARG A 13 -1.87 23.57 -11.11
N ALA A 14 -1.64 24.15 -9.94
CA ALA A 14 -0.70 25.24 -9.76
C ALA A 14 0.72 24.75 -10.10
N ARG A 15 1.24 25.20 -11.25
CA ARG A 15 2.58 24.88 -11.74
C ARG A 15 3.63 25.58 -10.87
N GLY A 16 4.36 24.82 -10.07
CA GLY A 16 5.58 25.30 -9.41
C GLY A 16 6.64 25.58 -10.47
N LYS A 17 7.15 26.80 -10.54
CA LYS A 17 8.26 27.17 -11.43
C LYS A 17 9.51 26.38 -11.04
N GLN A 18 10.15 25.75 -12.02
CA GLN A 18 11.50 25.21 -11.90
C GLN A 18 12.46 26.29 -11.41
N VAL A 19 13.14 26.04 -10.29
CA VAL A 19 14.31 26.81 -9.88
C VAL A 19 15.50 26.24 -10.68
N GLY A 20 15.84 26.91 -11.78
CA GLY A 20 17.06 26.63 -12.54
C GLY A 20 18.28 27.10 -11.76
N LEU A 21 19.15 26.16 -11.38
CA LEU A 21 20.45 26.44 -10.79
C LEU A 21 21.40 26.92 -11.90
N VAL A 22 21.66 28.23 -11.97
CA VAL A 22 22.74 28.79 -12.81
C VAL A 22 23.87 29.22 -11.87
N GLY A 23 24.99 28.49 -11.92
CA GLY A 23 26.21 28.88 -11.24
C GLY A 23 27.00 29.89 -12.06
N THR A 24 27.26 31.07 -11.51
CA THR A 24 28.40 31.90 -11.89
C THR A 24 28.94 32.65 -10.66
N VAL A 25 30.25 32.60 -10.53
CA VAL A 25 31.13 33.07 -9.45
C VAL A 25 31.06 34.60 -9.26
N LEU A 26 31.01 35.07 -8.00
CA LEU A 26 31.46 36.42 -7.64
C LEU A 26 31.95 36.48 -6.18
N ALA A 27 33.01 37.26 -6.01
CA ALA A 27 33.93 37.30 -4.89
C ALA A 27 33.39 37.97 -3.61
N ALA A 28 34.14 37.75 -2.54
CA ALA A 28 33.90 38.13 -1.15
C ALA A 28 33.57 39.62 -0.89
N GLY A 29 32.71 39.85 0.10
CA GLY A 29 32.48 41.13 0.77
C GLY A 29 31.52 40.97 1.95
N ALA A 30 32.03 41.18 3.16
CA ALA A 30 31.36 40.92 4.43
C ALA A 30 30.27 41.94 4.81
N LEU A 31 29.24 41.47 5.54
CA LEU A 31 28.73 41.97 6.84
C LEU A 31 27.25 41.57 7.02
N GLY A 32 26.95 40.99 8.18
CA GLY A 32 25.78 40.14 8.37
C GLY A 32 24.53 40.82 8.90
N ILE A 33 23.46 40.03 8.91
CA ILE A 33 22.39 40.04 9.91
C ILE A 33 21.86 38.60 9.97
N GLY A 34 21.87 38.00 11.16
CA GLY A 34 21.52 36.59 11.35
C GLY A 34 20.03 36.33 11.13
N ALA A 35 19.69 35.67 10.04
CA ALA A 35 18.47 34.89 9.94
C ALA A 35 18.82 33.45 10.34
N ILE A 36 18.32 33.00 11.50
CA ILE A 36 18.26 31.57 11.81
C ILE A 36 17.25 30.99 10.83
N ALA A 37 17.75 30.53 9.68
CA ALA A 37 17.01 29.65 8.81
C ALA A 37 16.86 28.32 9.55
N VAL A 38 15.67 28.09 10.10
CA VAL A 38 15.24 26.73 10.44
C VAL A 38 15.26 25.96 9.12
N PRO A 39 16.11 24.94 8.94
CA PRO A 39 16.09 24.17 7.71
C PRO A 39 14.71 23.52 7.58
N ALA A 40 14.06 23.73 6.44
CA ALA A 40 12.89 22.96 6.06
C ALA A 40 13.32 21.49 5.94
N SER A 41 13.12 20.74 7.01
CA SER A 41 13.33 19.30 7.07
C SER A 41 12.28 18.63 6.19
N GLY A 42 12.69 18.02 5.07
CA GLY A 42 11.82 17.09 4.34
C GLY A 42 12.18 16.74 2.90
N ALA A 43 12.95 17.57 2.18
CA ALA A 43 13.32 17.24 0.81
C ALA A 43 14.56 16.34 0.77
N THR A 44 14.38 15.03 0.92
CA THR A 44 15.41 14.05 0.54
C THR A 44 15.43 13.93 -0.98
N GLN A 45 16.01 14.92 -1.66
CA GLN A 45 16.46 14.72 -3.04
C GLN A 45 17.71 13.85 -2.96
N PHE A 46 17.68 12.65 -3.54
CA PHE A 46 18.87 11.80 -3.59
C PHE A 46 19.94 12.48 -4.43
N ALA A 47 21.22 12.19 -4.17
CA ALA A 47 22.35 12.87 -4.78
C ALA A 47 22.15 13.05 -6.30
N ALA A 48 22.26 14.29 -6.78
CA ALA A 48 22.05 14.60 -8.19
C ALA A 48 23.02 13.76 -9.05
N ILE A 49 22.49 13.05 -10.05
CA ILE A 49 23.30 12.31 -11.00
C ILE A 49 24.11 13.33 -11.82
N ASP A 50 25.45 13.21 -11.83
CA ASP A 50 26.31 14.09 -12.61
C ASP A 50 26.05 13.91 -14.11
N THR A 51 25.32 14.88 -14.68
CA THR A 51 24.92 14.88 -16.09
C THR A 51 26.10 14.92 -17.07
N GLY A 52 27.27 15.42 -16.65
CA GLY A 52 28.47 15.49 -17.50
C GLY A 52 29.08 14.13 -17.82
N SER A 53 28.77 13.12 -17.01
CA SER A 53 29.25 11.74 -17.17
C SER A 53 28.31 10.83 -17.98
N LEU A 54 27.11 11.30 -18.32
CA LEU A 54 26.08 10.47 -18.93
C LEU A 54 26.22 10.36 -20.44
N VAL A 55 26.01 9.17 -20.98
CA VAL A 55 25.96 8.95 -22.42
C VAL A 55 24.56 9.28 -22.94
N LYS A 56 24.45 10.23 -23.87
CA LYS A 56 23.18 10.60 -24.50
C LYS A 56 22.60 9.42 -25.29
N SER A 57 21.28 9.24 -25.21
CA SER A 57 20.54 8.21 -25.94
C SER A 57 19.14 8.71 -26.28
N GLY A 58 18.61 8.30 -27.44
CA GLY A 58 17.19 8.47 -27.77
C GLY A 58 16.34 7.42 -27.05
N THR A 59 15.20 7.03 -27.63
CA THR A 59 14.43 5.88 -27.13
C THR A 59 15.28 4.61 -27.10
N ILE A 60 15.18 3.86 -26.01
CA ILE A 60 15.87 2.58 -25.84
C ILE A 60 14.82 1.46 -25.81
N GLU A 61 14.97 0.46 -26.67
CA GLU A 61 14.16 -0.76 -26.64
C GLU A 61 15.03 -1.95 -26.24
N VAL A 62 14.67 -2.61 -25.14
CA VAL A 62 15.41 -3.74 -24.57
C VAL A 62 14.66 -5.02 -24.87
N LYS A 63 15.31 -5.94 -25.58
CA LYS A 63 14.75 -7.25 -25.98
C LYS A 63 15.57 -8.44 -25.48
N GLN A 64 16.61 -8.17 -24.70
CA GLN A 64 17.50 -9.19 -24.16
C GLN A 64 17.33 -9.27 -22.65
N ASP A 65 17.10 -10.49 -22.15
CA ASP A 65 16.98 -10.73 -20.71
C ASP A 65 18.29 -10.39 -19.99
N GLY A 66 18.18 -9.80 -18.80
CA GLY A 66 19.33 -9.41 -17.98
C GLY A 66 20.11 -8.20 -18.49
N ALA A 67 19.64 -7.51 -19.52
CA ALA A 67 20.32 -6.33 -20.06
C ALA A 67 20.42 -5.20 -19.02
N VAL A 68 21.51 -4.44 -19.10
CA VAL A 68 21.81 -3.33 -18.18
C VAL A 68 21.92 -2.02 -18.94
N ILE A 69 21.07 -1.06 -18.58
CA ILE A 69 21.16 0.35 -18.99
C ILE A 69 21.81 1.11 -17.82
N ASP A 70 23.04 1.57 -18.01
CA ASP A 70 23.81 2.30 -16.99
C ASP A 70 24.29 3.64 -17.54
N GLY A 71 24.24 4.69 -16.72
CA GLY A 71 24.86 5.98 -17.02
C GLY A 71 24.30 6.68 -18.26
N ARG A 72 22.98 6.62 -18.50
CA ARG A 72 22.37 7.23 -19.69
C ARG A 72 21.65 8.54 -19.39
N LEU A 73 21.72 9.46 -20.36
CA LEU A 73 20.76 10.56 -20.49
C LEU A 73 19.83 10.23 -21.66
N VAL A 74 18.66 9.69 -21.33
CA VAL A 74 17.64 9.24 -22.28
C VAL A 74 16.71 10.42 -22.58
N THR A 75 16.66 10.90 -23.82
CA THR A 75 15.75 11.97 -24.28
C THR A 75 14.49 11.43 -24.96
N GLY A 76 14.21 10.14 -24.76
CA GLY A 76 13.00 9.44 -25.18
C GLY A 76 12.48 8.54 -24.06
N ASP A 77 11.77 7.48 -24.41
CA ASP A 77 11.28 6.46 -23.47
C ASP A 77 12.18 5.22 -23.42
N ILE A 78 12.09 4.47 -22.32
CA ILE A 78 12.70 3.14 -22.18
C ILE A 78 11.59 2.09 -22.31
N LYS A 79 11.72 1.19 -23.27
CA LYS A 79 10.79 0.09 -23.54
C LYS A 79 11.43 -1.23 -23.14
N ILE A 80 10.99 -1.80 -22.02
CA ILE A 80 11.48 -3.07 -21.46
C ILE A 80 10.57 -4.19 -21.98
N LYS A 81 11.11 -5.01 -22.90
CA LYS A 81 10.45 -6.19 -23.49
C LYS A 81 11.30 -7.45 -23.26
N ALA A 82 11.83 -7.57 -22.04
CA ALA A 82 12.71 -8.64 -21.61
C ALA A 82 12.69 -8.77 -20.08
N ASP A 83 13.02 -9.95 -19.57
CA ASP A 83 13.08 -10.24 -18.14
C ASP A 83 14.37 -9.70 -17.50
N ASN A 84 14.29 -9.37 -16.21
CA ASN A 84 15.46 -9.06 -15.36
C ASN A 84 16.31 -7.87 -15.84
N VAL A 85 15.73 -6.92 -16.58
CA VAL A 85 16.42 -5.72 -17.08
C VAL A 85 16.73 -4.77 -15.94
N THR A 86 17.96 -4.25 -15.88
CA THR A 86 18.36 -3.24 -14.89
C THR A 86 18.56 -1.88 -15.57
N VAL A 87 17.87 -0.85 -15.09
CA VAL A 87 18.13 0.56 -15.40
C VAL A 87 18.76 1.20 -14.17
N LYS A 88 19.96 1.77 -14.31
CA LYS A 88 20.65 2.41 -13.19
C LYS A 88 21.41 3.67 -13.56
N ASN A 89 21.59 4.57 -12.60
CA ASN A 89 22.36 5.81 -12.74
C ASN A 89 21.95 6.61 -13.99
N THR A 90 20.65 6.65 -14.26
CA THR A 90 20.10 7.11 -15.53
C THR A 90 19.16 8.29 -15.30
N ILE A 91 19.17 9.23 -16.23
CA ILE A 91 18.16 10.29 -16.32
C ILE A 91 17.30 10.02 -17.54
N VAL A 92 15.98 9.97 -17.35
CA VAL A 92 14.99 9.84 -18.41
C VAL A 92 14.21 11.13 -18.53
N LYS A 93 14.20 11.75 -19.70
CA LYS A 93 13.37 12.91 -20.04
C LYS A 93 12.47 12.51 -21.18
N SER A 94 11.19 12.32 -20.90
CA SER A 94 10.24 11.74 -21.87
C SER A 94 8.96 12.56 -21.95
N GLY A 95 8.51 12.84 -23.18
CA GLY A 95 7.16 13.31 -23.49
C GLY A 95 6.24 12.21 -24.06
N SER A 96 6.72 10.96 -24.08
CA SER A 96 5.93 9.79 -24.51
C SER A 96 4.85 9.47 -23.49
N TYR A 97 3.94 8.54 -23.80
CA TYR A 97 2.86 8.18 -22.88
C TYR A 97 3.37 7.50 -21.58
N ASN A 98 4.48 6.75 -21.65
CA ASN A 98 5.19 6.25 -20.46
C ASN A 98 6.68 6.58 -20.62
N ALA A 99 7.33 7.06 -19.56
CA ALA A 99 8.76 7.35 -19.59
C ALA A 99 9.59 6.05 -19.51
N ILE A 100 9.19 5.12 -18.63
CA ILE A 100 9.72 3.76 -18.59
C ILE A 100 8.54 2.79 -18.68
N ARG A 101 8.51 1.95 -19.72
CA ARG A 101 7.48 0.95 -19.96
C ARG A 101 8.00 -0.47 -19.81
N ILE A 102 7.56 -1.19 -18.78
CA ILE A 102 7.59 -2.65 -18.67
C ILE A 102 6.37 -3.19 -19.42
N TYR A 103 6.61 -4.01 -20.45
CA TYR A 103 5.54 -4.64 -21.23
C TYR A 103 5.03 -5.92 -20.57
N ASP A 104 3.79 -6.30 -20.89
CA ASP A 104 3.14 -7.49 -20.34
C ASP A 104 3.94 -8.76 -20.62
N GLY A 105 3.91 -9.70 -19.67
CA GLY A 105 4.63 -10.97 -19.75
C GLY A 105 6.09 -10.90 -19.27
N PHE A 106 6.65 -9.71 -19.08
CA PHE A 106 8.02 -9.52 -18.59
C PHE A 106 8.05 -9.13 -17.11
N LYS A 107 9.08 -9.60 -16.40
CA LYS A 107 9.23 -9.44 -14.94
C LYS A 107 10.66 -9.16 -14.49
N GLY A 108 10.80 -8.69 -13.26
CA GLY A 108 12.08 -8.52 -12.60
C GLY A 108 12.84 -7.27 -13.05
N ALA A 109 12.17 -6.27 -13.61
CA ALA A 109 12.82 -5.01 -13.96
C ALA A 109 13.30 -4.29 -12.68
N ARG A 110 14.54 -3.80 -12.68
CA ARG A 110 15.15 -3.10 -11.54
C ARG A 110 15.53 -1.69 -11.94
N ILE A 111 14.91 -0.69 -11.33
CA ILE A 111 15.17 0.73 -11.59
C ILE A 111 15.86 1.32 -10.36
N LEU A 112 17.12 1.71 -10.50
CA LEU A 112 17.99 2.04 -9.37
C LEU A 112 18.61 3.42 -9.60
N ASN A 113 18.63 4.30 -8.60
CA ASN A 113 19.31 5.60 -8.70
C ASN A 113 18.99 6.32 -10.02
N THR A 114 17.71 6.54 -10.30
CA THR A 114 17.22 7.00 -11.61
C THR A 114 16.28 8.19 -11.42
N GLN A 115 16.45 9.22 -12.24
CA GLN A 115 15.56 10.39 -12.24
C GLN A 115 14.72 10.37 -13.52
N VAL A 116 13.41 10.56 -13.38
CA VAL A 116 12.48 10.59 -14.51
C VAL A 116 11.75 11.93 -14.52
N TYR A 117 11.86 12.63 -15.65
CA TYR A 117 11.20 13.90 -15.90
C TYR A 117 10.15 13.70 -16.99
N CYS A 118 8.89 13.77 -16.58
CA CYS A 118 7.74 13.70 -17.47
C CYS A 118 7.52 15.08 -18.10
N GLN A 119 7.70 15.19 -19.42
CA GLN A 119 7.71 16.47 -20.13
C GLN A 119 6.36 16.84 -20.76
N ALA A 120 5.35 15.99 -20.61
CA ALA A 120 4.00 16.25 -21.05
C ALA A 120 3.00 15.85 -19.96
N ASP A 121 1.91 16.62 -19.85
CA ASP A 121 0.82 16.40 -18.87
C ASP A 121 0.16 15.01 -18.97
N ARG A 122 0.44 14.25 -20.04
CA ARG A 122 -0.07 12.89 -20.28
C ARG A 122 0.93 11.78 -19.98
N THR A 123 2.16 12.11 -19.60
CA THR A 123 3.25 11.14 -19.46
C THR A 123 3.17 10.48 -18.09
N ASN A 124 3.11 9.16 -18.07
CA ASN A 124 3.30 8.36 -16.86
C ASN A 124 4.81 8.14 -16.64
N GLY A 125 5.25 8.05 -15.39
CA GLY A 125 6.62 7.79 -14.98
C GLY A 125 7.02 6.34 -15.28
N ILE A 126 6.81 5.44 -14.31
CA ILE A 126 7.17 4.03 -14.45
C ILE A 126 5.91 3.18 -14.47
N ALA A 127 5.73 2.45 -15.56
CA ALA A 127 4.52 1.67 -15.83
C ALA A 127 4.89 0.42 -16.65
N HIS A 128 4.15 -0.68 -16.70
CA HIS A 128 3.11 -1.10 -15.77
C HIS A 128 3.70 -2.19 -14.89
N GLY A 129 3.88 -1.95 -13.59
CA GLY A 129 4.21 -3.01 -12.62
C GLY A 129 5.36 -3.98 -12.96
N ASN A 130 5.50 -5.03 -12.17
CA ASN A 130 6.56 -6.05 -12.28
C ASN A 130 7.99 -5.50 -12.19
N TYR A 131 8.18 -4.44 -11.40
CA TYR A 131 9.47 -3.81 -11.19
C TYR A 131 9.79 -3.56 -9.70
N THR A 132 11.08 -3.42 -9.41
CA THR A 132 11.56 -2.81 -8.17
C THR A 132 12.14 -1.44 -8.48
N ALA A 133 11.78 -0.41 -7.72
CA ALA A 133 12.34 0.93 -7.81
C ALA A 133 13.03 1.29 -6.48
N ASP A 134 14.31 1.70 -6.54
CA ASP A 134 15.07 2.10 -5.35
C ASP A 134 15.91 3.33 -5.63
N ARG A 135 15.73 4.40 -4.83
CA ARG A 135 16.31 5.74 -5.12
C ARG A 135 15.87 6.24 -6.49
N VAL A 136 14.57 6.26 -6.71
CA VAL A 136 13.97 6.78 -7.94
C VAL A 136 13.21 8.05 -7.63
N ASP A 137 13.48 9.10 -8.40
CA ASP A 137 12.78 10.38 -8.29
C ASP A 137 11.98 10.62 -9.56
N LEU A 138 10.67 10.79 -9.41
CA LEU A 138 9.75 11.11 -10.51
C LEU A 138 9.32 12.56 -10.40
N PHE A 139 9.31 13.27 -11.53
CA PHE A 139 8.98 14.68 -11.61
C PHE A 139 7.93 14.94 -12.69
N ASP A 140 6.90 15.69 -12.32
CA ASP A 140 5.86 16.21 -13.21
C ASP A 140 5.09 15.11 -13.96
N CYS A 141 5.02 13.91 -13.40
CA CYS A 141 4.35 12.78 -14.02
C CYS A 141 2.84 12.81 -13.78
N ARG A 142 2.08 12.36 -14.78
CA ARG A 142 0.62 12.19 -14.65
C ARG A 142 0.29 11.10 -13.65
N HIS A 143 0.94 9.95 -13.86
CA HIS A 143 1.05 8.88 -12.89
C HIS A 143 2.52 8.58 -12.64
N ASP A 144 2.90 8.47 -11.39
CA ASP A 144 4.24 8.33 -10.88
C ASP A 144 4.69 6.85 -10.94
N PHE A 145 4.56 6.12 -9.83
CA PHE A 145 4.88 4.70 -9.72
C PHE A 145 3.62 3.86 -9.93
N TYR A 146 3.40 3.44 -11.17
CA TYR A 146 2.14 2.84 -11.58
C TYR A 146 2.20 1.31 -11.63
N PHE A 147 1.37 0.64 -10.83
CA PHE A 147 1.31 -0.82 -10.67
C PHE A 147 -0.07 -1.30 -10.16
N THR A 148 -0.29 -2.61 -10.14
CA THR A 148 -1.53 -3.25 -9.64
C THR A 148 -1.21 -4.51 -8.84
N SER A 149 -2.18 -5.13 -8.19
CA SER A 149 -1.99 -6.46 -7.56
C SER A 149 -1.56 -7.55 -8.56
N SER A 150 -2.01 -7.49 -9.82
CA SER A 150 -1.63 -8.44 -10.87
C SER A 150 -0.25 -8.17 -11.45
N ASN A 151 0.22 -6.92 -11.40
CA ASN A 151 1.54 -6.49 -11.84
C ASN A 151 2.14 -5.61 -10.73
N PRO A 152 2.67 -6.19 -9.63
CA PRO A 152 3.07 -5.42 -8.46
C PRO A 152 4.38 -4.66 -8.68
N ALA A 153 4.58 -3.58 -7.94
CA ALA A 153 5.88 -2.94 -7.82
C ALA A 153 6.32 -2.89 -6.35
N VAL A 154 7.64 -2.97 -6.14
CA VAL A 154 8.26 -2.69 -4.83
C VAL A 154 9.05 -1.41 -4.98
N VAL A 155 8.66 -0.37 -4.25
CA VAL A 155 9.30 0.94 -4.35
C VAL A 155 9.86 1.31 -2.98
N THR A 156 11.15 1.57 -2.91
CA THR A 156 11.87 1.92 -1.69
C THR A 156 12.66 3.19 -1.90
N ASN A 157 12.85 3.98 -0.82
CA ASN A 157 13.71 5.16 -0.83
C ASN A 157 13.51 6.04 -2.07
N SER A 158 12.28 6.34 -2.45
CA SER A 158 11.96 7.01 -3.71
C SER A 158 11.09 8.23 -3.44
N SER A 159 11.00 9.14 -4.40
CA SER A 159 10.22 10.37 -4.23
C SER A 159 9.40 10.72 -5.47
N ILE A 160 8.35 11.49 -5.24
CA ILE A 160 7.48 12.11 -6.24
C ILE A 160 7.53 13.60 -6.00
N ASP A 161 7.95 14.37 -7.00
CA ASP A 161 8.03 15.84 -6.91
C ASP A 161 8.78 16.32 -5.66
N GLY A 162 9.79 15.56 -5.23
CA GLY A 162 10.58 15.82 -4.01
C GLY A 162 9.92 15.41 -2.69
N VAL A 163 8.71 14.84 -2.71
CA VAL A 163 8.01 14.29 -1.55
C VAL A 163 8.31 12.79 -1.44
N PRO A 164 8.72 12.27 -0.26
CA PRO A 164 8.93 10.84 -0.06
C PRO A 164 7.70 10.02 -0.46
N TYR A 165 7.95 8.96 -1.21
CA TYR A 165 6.94 8.03 -1.66
C TYR A 165 6.68 6.93 -0.62
N SER A 166 5.41 6.58 -0.43
CA SER A 166 5.00 5.39 0.33
C SER A 166 4.01 4.55 -0.46
N THR A 167 4.15 3.23 -0.38
CA THR A 167 3.13 2.23 -0.79
C THR A 167 2.49 1.54 0.40
N GLU A 168 3.05 1.74 1.59
CA GLU A 168 2.57 1.12 2.80
C GLU A 168 1.65 2.09 3.52
N VAL A 169 0.45 1.61 3.79
CA VAL A 169 -0.38 2.16 4.84
C VAL A 169 0.18 1.61 6.14
N THR A 170 0.81 2.44 6.96
CA THR A 170 1.05 2.04 8.34
C THR A 170 -0.33 1.92 8.98
N PRO A 171 -0.79 0.70 9.35
CA PRO A 171 -2.10 0.57 9.97
C PRO A 171 -2.10 1.46 11.21
N GLU A 172 -3.07 2.37 11.30
CA GLU A 172 -3.32 3.09 12.54
C GLU A 172 -3.51 2.02 13.62
N PRO A 173 -2.75 2.05 14.72
CA PRO A 173 -2.88 1.03 15.75
C PRO A 173 -4.31 1.09 16.26
N THR A 174 -5.12 0.12 15.83
CA THR A 174 -6.36 -0.21 16.55
C THR A 174 -5.91 -0.43 17.98
N ALA A 175 -6.48 0.34 18.91
CA ALA A 175 -6.14 0.25 20.32
C ALA A 175 -6.20 -1.22 20.73
N SER A 176 -5.03 -1.84 20.78
CA SER A 176 -4.91 -3.24 21.16
C SER A 176 -5.46 -3.30 22.58
N PRO A 177 -6.43 -4.18 22.90
CA PRO A 177 -6.85 -4.34 24.28
C PRO A 177 -5.58 -4.58 25.08
N THR A 178 -5.30 -3.68 26.04
CA THR A 178 -4.11 -3.76 26.88
C THR A 178 -4.02 -5.21 27.38
N PRO A 179 -2.94 -5.96 27.05
CA PRO A 179 -2.84 -7.34 27.47
C PRO A 179 -2.92 -7.35 28.99
N THR A 180 -4.03 -7.86 29.51
CA THR A 180 -4.12 -8.16 30.93
C THR A 180 -3.05 -9.21 31.15
N ALA A 181 -2.09 -8.96 32.04
CA ALA A 181 -0.95 -9.84 32.27
C ALA A 181 -1.44 -11.23 32.71
N THR A 182 -1.59 -12.14 31.75
CA THR A 182 -1.82 -13.54 32.04
C THR A 182 -0.51 -14.07 32.62
N ALA A 183 -0.57 -14.59 33.85
CA ALA A 183 0.58 -15.21 34.50
C ALA A 183 1.20 -16.24 33.55
N SER A 184 2.51 -16.10 33.33
CA SER A 184 3.33 -16.98 32.51
C SER A 184 3.13 -18.44 32.94
N PRO A 185 2.75 -19.38 32.06
CA PRO A 185 2.76 -20.79 32.40
C PRO A 185 4.19 -21.19 32.76
N THR A 186 4.37 -21.74 33.96
CA THR A 186 5.64 -22.33 34.40
C THR A 186 6.08 -23.38 33.37
N PRO A 187 7.34 -23.36 32.89
CA PRO A 187 7.78 -24.26 31.83
C PRO A 187 7.65 -25.71 32.29
N THR A 188 6.82 -26.48 31.58
CA THR A 188 6.78 -27.94 31.71
C THR A 188 8.13 -28.51 31.26
N ALA A 189 8.74 -29.32 32.11
CA ALA A 189 10.00 -30.00 31.83
C ALA A 189 9.89 -30.84 30.54
N LYS A 190 10.81 -30.57 29.61
CA LYS A 190 11.03 -31.34 28.39
C LYS A 190 11.30 -32.81 28.76
N PRO A 191 10.60 -33.80 28.17
CA PRO A 191 10.98 -35.20 28.37
C PRO A 191 12.41 -35.42 27.86
N SER A 192 13.22 -36.06 28.69
CA SER A 192 14.60 -36.46 28.39
C SER A 192 14.61 -37.47 27.23
N PRO A 193 15.56 -37.39 26.28
CA PRO A 193 15.63 -38.32 25.15
C PRO A 193 15.81 -39.76 25.64
N THR A 194 15.04 -40.67 25.06
CA THR A 194 15.21 -42.12 25.19
C THR A 194 16.58 -42.54 24.65
N ALA A 195 17.33 -43.27 25.48
CA ALA A 195 18.62 -43.85 25.11
C ALA A 195 18.46 -44.90 23.99
N SER A 196 19.31 -44.78 22.98
CA SER A 196 19.50 -45.74 21.89
C SER A 196 19.93 -47.12 22.41
N PRO A 197 19.44 -48.25 21.87
CA PRO A 197 19.97 -49.56 22.23
C PRO A 197 21.44 -49.66 21.80
N THR A 198 22.25 -50.22 22.70
CA THR A 198 23.69 -50.40 22.57
C THR A 198 23.99 -51.64 21.71
N PRO A 199 24.99 -51.62 20.81
CA PRO A 199 25.33 -52.78 19.98
C PRO A 199 25.86 -53.95 20.81
N THR A 200 25.39 -55.16 20.49
CA THR A 200 25.81 -56.43 21.10
C THR A 200 27.27 -56.77 20.74
N ALA A 201 28.07 -57.11 21.74
CA ALA A 201 29.47 -57.51 21.59
C ALA A 201 29.62 -59.01 21.25
N SER A 202 30.63 -59.28 20.40
CA SER A 202 31.15 -60.60 20.02
C SER A 202 31.78 -61.34 21.22
N PRO A 203 31.69 -62.68 21.33
CA PRO A 203 32.25 -63.42 22.47
C PRO A 203 33.77 -63.63 22.35
N THR A 204 34.45 -63.64 23.50
CA THR A 204 35.84 -64.11 23.64
C THR A 204 35.94 -65.03 24.87
N PRO A 205 36.69 -66.15 24.84
CA PRO A 205 36.52 -67.21 25.82
C PRO A 205 37.47 -67.17 27.03
N THR A 206 36.89 -67.57 28.17
CA THR A 206 37.38 -68.44 29.28
C THR A 206 38.54 -68.06 30.23
N ALA A 207 38.15 -67.92 31.51
CA ALA A 207 38.58 -68.56 32.78
C ALA A 207 40.03 -68.45 33.33
N SER A 208 40.16 -67.96 34.59
CA SER A 208 40.59 -68.70 35.83
C SER A 208 40.73 -67.71 37.05
N PRO A 209 40.94 -68.10 38.33
CA PRO A 209 39.87 -68.18 39.35
C PRO A 209 40.14 -67.45 40.73
N THR A 210 39.07 -67.28 41.55
CA THR A 210 38.94 -67.23 43.07
C THR A 210 39.84 -66.32 43.95
N PRO A 211 39.51 -66.01 45.25
CA PRO A 211 38.30 -66.18 46.10
C PRO A 211 37.83 -64.82 46.72
N THR A 212 36.86 -64.61 47.63
CA THR A 212 36.46 -65.29 48.87
C THR A 212 35.14 -64.67 49.38
N ALA A 213 34.36 -65.43 50.15
CA ALA A 213 33.04 -65.08 50.66
C ALA A 213 33.04 -64.12 51.87
N THR A 214 32.04 -63.24 51.94
CA THR A 214 31.60 -62.59 53.19
C THR A 214 30.07 -62.50 53.24
N ALA A 215 29.53 -62.79 54.43
CA ALA A 215 28.13 -63.12 54.68
C ALA A 215 27.17 -61.92 54.66
N SER A 216 25.93 -62.24 54.29
CA SER A 216 24.76 -61.37 54.14
C SER A 216 24.14 -60.94 55.48
N PRO A 217 23.61 -59.70 55.58
CA PRO A 217 22.50 -59.39 56.47
C PRO A 217 21.16 -59.40 55.72
N THR A 218 20.15 -59.93 56.40
CA THR A 218 18.75 -60.09 55.95
C THR A 218 18.00 -58.75 56.02
N PRO A 219 17.18 -58.36 55.03
CA PRO A 219 16.42 -57.11 55.09
C PRO A 219 15.14 -57.26 55.94
N THR A 220 14.92 -56.30 56.83
CA THR A 220 13.67 -56.07 57.57
C THR A 220 12.64 -55.32 56.72
N ALA A 221 11.35 -55.65 56.90
CA ALA A 221 10.23 -55.09 56.16
C ALA A 221 9.99 -53.59 56.45
N SER A 222 9.72 -52.82 55.39
CA SER A 222 9.42 -51.38 55.42
C SER A 222 7.92 -51.12 55.60
N PRO A 223 7.50 -50.06 56.34
CA PRO A 223 6.10 -49.83 56.73
C PRO A 223 5.21 -49.31 55.58
N THR A 224 3.93 -49.62 55.71
CA THR A 224 2.83 -49.26 54.82
C THR A 224 2.55 -47.74 54.81
N PRO A 225 2.33 -47.10 53.64
CA PRO A 225 2.06 -45.67 53.57
C PRO A 225 0.62 -45.33 53.99
N THR A 226 0.47 -44.29 54.80
CA THR A 226 -0.80 -43.68 55.21
C THR A 226 -1.36 -42.75 54.14
N ALA A 227 -2.70 -42.70 54.02
CA ALA A 227 -3.43 -41.92 53.03
C ALA A 227 -3.28 -40.40 53.20
N SER A 228 -3.12 -39.70 52.08
CA SER A 228 -2.97 -38.24 51.97
C SER A 228 -4.33 -37.51 52.03
N PRO A 229 -4.41 -36.30 52.62
CA PRO A 229 -5.68 -35.61 52.84
C PRO A 229 -6.31 -35.03 51.56
N THR A 230 -7.64 -34.98 51.57
CA THR A 230 -8.50 -34.46 50.50
C THR A 230 -8.39 -32.93 50.37
N PRO A 231 -8.27 -32.38 49.15
CA PRO A 231 -8.12 -30.93 48.96
C PRO A 231 -9.43 -30.18 49.22
N THR A 232 -9.32 -29.07 49.96
CA THR A 232 -10.40 -28.11 50.22
C THR A 232 -10.65 -27.19 49.02
N ALA A 233 -11.92 -26.84 48.80
CA ALA A 233 -12.37 -26.01 47.68
C ALA A 233 -11.81 -24.58 47.73
N SER A 234 -11.36 -24.11 46.56
CA SER A 234 -10.82 -22.76 46.32
C SER A 234 -11.93 -21.71 46.23
N PRO A 235 -11.72 -20.46 46.73
CA PRO A 235 -12.76 -19.44 46.74
C PRO A 235 -13.13 -18.94 45.33
N THR A 236 -14.41 -18.62 45.16
CA THR A 236 -15.00 -18.07 43.94
C THR A 236 -14.56 -16.61 43.74
N PRO A 237 -14.04 -16.21 42.56
CA PRO A 237 -13.61 -14.83 42.33
C PRO A 237 -14.81 -13.88 42.24
N THR A 238 -14.73 -12.79 43.01
CA THR A 238 -15.68 -11.68 42.98
C THR A 238 -15.46 -10.84 41.71
N ALA A 239 -16.53 -10.58 40.95
CA ALA A 239 -16.47 -9.79 39.72
C ALA A 239 -16.16 -8.31 40.02
N THR A 240 -14.97 -7.86 39.64
CA THR A 240 -14.61 -6.43 39.63
C THR A 240 -15.21 -5.78 38.38
N ALA A 241 -15.97 -4.70 38.54
CA ALA A 241 -16.57 -3.98 37.42
C ALA A 241 -15.47 -3.45 36.48
N SER A 242 -15.54 -3.84 35.21
CA SER A 242 -14.69 -3.34 34.12
C SER A 242 -14.86 -1.82 33.98
N PRO A 243 -13.80 -1.04 33.78
CA PRO A 243 -13.92 0.38 33.49
C PRO A 243 -14.71 0.56 32.19
N THR A 244 -15.72 1.44 32.23
CA THR A 244 -16.50 1.85 31.08
C THR A 244 -15.56 2.46 30.03
N PRO A 245 -15.57 2.02 28.76
CA PRO A 245 -14.71 2.59 27.73
C PRO A 245 -15.02 4.09 27.59
N THR A 246 -13.99 4.91 27.77
CA THR A 246 -14.04 6.33 27.42
C THR A 246 -14.33 6.42 25.93
N ALA A 247 -15.44 7.06 25.57
CA ALA A 247 -15.82 7.24 24.18
C ALA A 247 -14.67 7.89 23.41
N SER A 248 -14.17 7.21 22.38
CA SER A 248 -13.37 7.83 21.31
C SER A 248 -14.12 9.08 20.84
N PRO A 249 -13.46 10.22 20.61
CA PRO A 249 -14.13 11.43 20.16
C PRO A 249 -15.01 11.07 18.97
N THR A 250 -16.32 11.21 19.16
CA THR A 250 -17.28 11.02 18.08
C THR A 250 -16.83 11.98 16.98
N PRO A 251 -16.49 11.50 15.76
CA PRO A 251 -16.13 12.39 14.68
C PRO A 251 -17.26 13.41 14.60
N THR A 252 -16.92 14.69 14.74
CA THR A 252 -17.88 15.79 14.63
C THR A 252 -18.62 15.54 13.33
N GLN A 253 -19.88 15.09 13.43
CA GLN A 253 -20.71 14.86 12.26
C GLN A 253 -20.82 16.23 11.59
N THR A 254 -20.04 16.41 10.52
CA THR A 254 -20.29 17.49 9.57
C THR A 254 -21.76 17.35 9.22
N ALA A 255 -22.57 18.38 9.52
CA ALA A 255 -24.01 18.35 9.33
C ALA A 255 -24.34 17.69 7.99
N ALA A 256 -25.35 16.80 8.00
CA ALA A 256 -25.81 16.15 6.79
C ALA A 256 -25.99 17.24 5.72
N PRO A 257 -25.27 17.14 4.58
CA PRO A 257 -25.27 18.23 3.61
C PRO A 257 -26.69 18.53 3.18
N THR A 258 -27.07 19.81 3.19
CA THR A 258 -28.37 20.24 2.72
C THR A 258 -28.43 20.06 1.21
N GLY A 259 -29.36 19.22 0.72
CA GLY A 259 -29.55 18.94 -0.71
C GLY A 259 -28.90 17.64 -1.18
N PHE A 260 -29.11 17.32 -2.46
CA PHE A 260 -28.47 16.14 -3.08
C PHE A 260 -26.94 16.30 -3.16
N PRO A 261 -26.19 15.19 -3.16
CA PRO A 261 -24.73 15.19 -3.30
C PRO A 261 -24.24 16.00 -4.51
N ASN A 262 -23.12 16.69 -4.38
CA ASN A 262 -22.44 17.40 -5.45
C ASN A 262 -20.97 17.67 -5.05
N ALA A 263 -20.19 18.24 -5.96
CA ALA A 263 -18.76 18.50 -5.75
C ALA A 263 -18.40 19.31 -4.48
N THR A 264 -19.33 20.07 -3.88
CA THR A 264 -19.07 20.85 -2.66
C THR A 264 -19.26 20.05 -1.37
N ASN A 265 -19.96 18.91 -1.42
CA ASN A 265 -20.33 18.13 -0.23
C ASN A 265 -19.94 16.64 -0.31
N THR A 266 -19.30 16.21 -1.40
CA THR A 266 -18.72 14.87 -1.58
C THR A 266 -17.24 14.91 -1.89
N GLY A 267 -16.58 13.76 -1.81
CA GLY A 267 -15.16 13.61 -2.10
C GLY A 267 -14.31 14.00 -0.89
N VAL A 268 -13.05 14.34 -1.16
CA VAL A 268 -12.10 14.74 -0.11
C VAL A 268 -12.56 16.07 0.52
N PRO A 269 -12.72 16.16 1.85
CA PRO A 269 -13.10 17.40 2.50
C PRO A 269 -12.11 18.53 2.20
N ALA A 270 -12.63 19.73 1.94
CA ALA A 270 -11.79 20.91 1.72
C ALA A 270 -10.83 21.15 2.90
N GLY A 271 -9.57 21.44 2.60
CA GLY A 271 -8.52 21.64 3.61
C GLY A 271 -7.85 20.36 4.11
N THR A 272 -8.28 19.18 3.66
CA THR A 272 -7.57 17.92 3.96
C THR A 272 -6.17 17.98 3.32
N VAL A 273 -5.14 17.79 4.14
CA VAL A 273 -3.76 17.61 3.67
C VAL A 273 -3.58 16.15 3.28
N LEU A 274 -3.38 15.90 1.99
CA LEU A 274 -3.15 14.56 1.47
C LEU A 274 -1.67 14.24 1.39
N ARG A 275 -1.30 13.02 1.78
CA ARG A 275 0.05 12.48 1.61
C ARG A 275 0.12 11.68 0.31
N ARG A 276 1.16 11.92 -0.48
CA ARG A 276 1.37 11.16 -1.73
C ARG A 276 1.63 9.69 -1.43
N SER A 277 0.94 8.85 -2.19
CA SER A 277 1.11 7.40 -2.20
C SER A 277 0.97 6.93 -3.63
N GLY A 278 1.56 5.78 -3.96
CA GLY A 278 1.17 5.09 -5.19
C GLY A 278 0.10 4.06 -4.91
N SER A 279 0.02 3.07 -5.79
CA SER A 279 -0.95 1.98 -5.66
C SER A 279 -0.77 1.23 -4.34
N ILE A 280 -1.87 0.72 -3.80
CA ILE A 280 -1.91 0.06 -2.49
C ILE A 280 -2.61 -1.28 -2.65
N VAL A 281 -2.00 -2.34 -2.12
CA VAL A 281 -2.64 -3.65 -1.98
C VAL A 281 -2.92 -3.89 -0.50
N VAL A 282 -4.19 -3.97 -0.12
CA VAL A 282 -4.60 -4.09 1.28
C VAL A 282 -4.83 -5.55 1.63
N THR A 283 -3.91 -6.15 2.37
CA THR A 283 -3.96 -7.57 2.77
C THR A 283 -4.23 -7.80 4.26
N THR A 284 -4.20 -6.73 5.07
CA THR A 284 -4.43 -6.81 6.51
C THR A 284 -5.85 -6.38 6.86
N PRO A 285 -6.65 -7.22 7.56
CA PRO A 285 -8.00 -6.84 7.97
C PRO A 285 -8.00 -5.63 8.90
N GLY A 286 -9.03 -4.78 8.80
CA GLY A 286 -9.15 -3.59 9.65
C GLY A 286 -8.27 -2.41 9.23
N THR A 287 -7.53 -2.50 8.12
CA THR A 287 -6.67 -1.40 7.65
C THR A 287 -7.49 -0.15 7.36
N VAL A 288 -6.99 1.00 7.82
CA VAL A 288 -7.56 2.33 7.54
C VAL A 288 -6.63 3.10 6.62
N ILE A 289 -7.10 3.44 5.43
CA ILE A 289 -6.47 4.37 4.49
C ILE A 289 -7.11 5.74 4.70
N ASP A 290 -6.35 6.71 5.20
CA ASP A 290 -6.84 8.04 5.55
C ASP A 290 -5.88 9.13 5.05
N GLY A 291 -6.43 10.15 4.38
CA GLY A 291 -5.67 11.32 3.95
C GLY A 291 -4.57 11.02 2.94
N LEU A 292 -4.79 10.07 2.01
CA LEU A 292 -3.82 9.77 0.95
C LEU A 292 -4.24 10.36 -0.39
N ASP A 293 -3.27 10.86 -1.16
CA ASP A 293 -3.38 11.13 -2.59
C ASP A 293 -2.71 9.95 -3.31
N VAL A 294 -3.52 8.95 -3.61
CA VAL A 294 -3.12 7.69 -4.24
C VAL A 294 -3.10 7.89 -5.74
N ASP A 295 -1.88 7.86 -6.27
CA ASP A 295 -1.64 7.81 -7.70
C ASP A 295 -1.51 6.36 -8.18
N GLY A 296 -2.60 5.84 -8.73
CA GLY A 296 -2.76 4.45 -9.11
C GLY A 296 -4.05 3.83 -8.56
N SER A 297 -3.96 2.62 -8.03
CA SER A 297 -5.12 1.82 -7.61
C SER A 297 -5.04 1.37 -6.15
N ILE A 298 -6.19 1.16 -5.52
CA ILE A 298 -6.33 0.48 -4.23
C ILE A 298 -7.03 -0.87 -4.47
N ASP A 299 -6.28 -1.95 -4.35
CA ASP A 299 -6.78 -3.32 -4.40
C ASP A 299 -7.05 -3.84 -2.98
N VAL A 300 -8.32 -3.93 -2.59
CA VAL A 300 -8.75 -4.37 -1.25
C VAL A 300 -8.92 -5.88 -1.23
N GLN A 301 -8.07 -6.58 -0.49
CA GLN A 301 -8.04 -8.05 -0.37
C GLN A 301 -8.26 -8.55 1.08
N ALA A 302 -8.64 -7.66 1.99
CA ALA A 302 -8.86 -7.99 3.40
C ALA A 302 -10.17 -7.39 3.92
N ASN A 303 -10.74 -8.05 4.93
CA ASN A 303 -12.02 -7.65 5.53
C ASN A 303 -11.90 -6.36 6.35
N ASN A 304 -13.04 -5.67 6.53
CA ASN A 304 -13.19 -4.52 7.43
C ASN A 304 -12.23 -3.35 7.11
N VAL A 305 -11.89 -3.15 5.84
CA VAL A 305 -11.02 -2.07 5.41
C VAL A 305 -11.81 -0.76 5.31
N THR A 306 -11.25 0.33 5.81
CA THR A 306 -11.80 1.69 5.63
C THR A 306 -10.90 2.50 4.72
N ILE A 307 -11.47 3.13 3.70
CA ILE A 307 -10.82 4.12 2.85
C ILE A 307 -11.57 5.43 3.07
N ARG A 308 -10.90 6.45 3.60
CA ARG A 308 -11.54 7.73 3.91
C ARG A 308 -10.67 8.95 3.61
N ASN A 309 -11.31 10.09 3.38
CA ASN A 309 -10.67 11.40 3.15
C ASN A 309 -9.50 11.34 2.16
N SER A 310 -9.58 10.47 1.16
CA SER A 310 -8.47 10.15 0.26
C SER A 310 -8.86 10.44 -1.18
N ARG A 311 -7.87 10.72 -2.02
CA ARG A 311 -8.03 10.83 -3.47
C ARG A 311 -7.38 9.60 -4.10
N VAL A 312 -8.06 8.98 -5.05
CA VAL A 312 -7.54 7.86 -5.83
C VAL A 312 -7.69 8.21 -7.30
N SER A 313 -6.56 8.42 -7.97
CA SER A 313 -6.52 8.79 -9.38
C SER A 313 -5.72 7.77 -10.15
N THR A 314 -6.28 7.27 -11.25
CA THR A 314 -5.56 6.45 -12.22
C THR A 314 -5.85 6.95 -13.62
N GLY A 315 -5.01 6.58 -14.59
CA GLY A 315 -5.22 6.93 -15.99
C GLY A 315 -4.84 5.83 -16.95
N ALA A 316 -4.78 4.60 -16.44
CA ALA A 316 -4.79 3.39 -17.24
C ALA A 316 -5.25 2.15 -16.44
N ALA A 317 -5.49 2.25 -15.12
CA ALA A 317 -5.96 1.09 -14.37
C ALA A 317 -7.41 0.85 -14.75
N ARG A 318 -7.77 -0.42 -14.78
CA ARG A 318 -9.16 -0.78 -15.04
C ARG A 318 -10.06 -0.40 -13.87
N TYR A 319 -9.51 -0.29 -12.66
CA TYR A 319 -10.28 0.04 -11.45
C TYR A 319 -9.39 0.88 -10.50
N PRO A 320 -9.71 2.16 -10.23
CA PRO A 320 -9.08 2.94 -9.17
C PRO A 320 -9.24 2.27 -7.80
N ILE A 321 -10.44 1.76 -7.48
CA ILE A 321 -10.68 0.98 -6.26
C ILE A 321 -11.37 -0.32 -6.64
N ARG A 322 -10.81 -1.44 -6.19
CA ARG A 322 -11.39 -2.77 -6.37
C ARG A 322 -11.51 -3.49 -5.03
N VAL A 323 -12.71 -3.97 -4.72
CA VAL A 323 -12.98 -4.85 -3.59
C VAL A 323 -13.02 -6.29 -4.12
N HIS A 324 -12.10 -7.13 -3.68
CA HIS A 324 -11.91 -8.48 -4.21
C HIS A 324 -12.97 -9.50 -3.73
N PRO A 325 -13.11 -10.64 -4.44
CA PRO A 325 -14.04 -11.69 -4.04
C PRO A 325 -13.79 -12.18 -2.62
N GLY A 326 -14.87 -12.40 -1.86
CA GLY A 326 -14.82 -12.90 -0.48
C GLY A 326 -14.45 -11.84 0.57
N VAL A 327 -14.12 -10.62 0.16
CA VAL A 327 -13.93 -9.48 1.08
C VAL A 327 -15.30 -8.97 1.56
N SER A 328 -15.38 -8.63 2.84
CA SER A 328 -16.58 -8.06 3.46
C SER A 328 -16.25 -6.87 4.37
N GLY A 329 -17.24 -6.00 4.56
CA GLY A 329 -17.13 -4.88 5.51
C GLY A 329 -16.26 -3.72 5.03
N THR A 330 -16.05 -3.56 3.72
CA THR A 330 -15.29 -2.41 3.20
C THR A 330 -16.12 -1.12 3.36
N LEU A 331 -15.52 -0.06 3.90
CA LEU A 331 -16.11 1.28 3.94
C LEU A 331 -15.29 2.23 3.06
N ILE A 332 -15.94 2.87 2.10
CA ILE A 332 -15.36 3.93 1.25
C ILE A 332 -16.14 5.21 1.57
N GLU A 333 -15.50 6.17 2.23
CA GLU A 333 -16.18 7.36 2.74
C GLU A 333 -15.42 8.65 2.43
N ARG A 334 -16.06 9.65 1.83
CA ARG A 334 -15.41 10.95 1.52
C ARG A 334 -14.14 10.76 0.68
N VAL A 335 -14.24 9.91 -0.33
CA VAL A 335 -13.15 9.60 -1.26
C VAL A 335 -13.43 10.29 -2.58
N GLU A 336 -12.42 10.94 -3.15
CA GLU A 336 -12.46 11.29 -4.57
C GLU A 336 -11.88 10.15 -5.39
N VAL A 337 -12.63 9.69 -6.40
CA VAL A 337 -12.20 8.67 -7.34
C VAL A 337 -12.23 9.24 -8.76
N SER A 338 -11.07 9.23 -9.41
CA SER A 338 -10.89 9.65 -10.80
C SER A 338 -10.27 8.53 -11.62
N ASN A 339 -10.89 8.22 -12.76
CA ASN A 339 -10.36 7.26 -13.74
C ASN A 339 -9.90 7.94 -15.05
N GLU A 340 -9.52 9.22 -14.97
CA GLU A 340 -9.15 10.07 -16.10
C GLU A 340 -8.09 9.44 -17.03
N GLY A 341 -8.50 9.10 -18.26
CA GLY A 341 -7.62 8.54 -19.27
C GLY A 341 -7.58 7.00 -19.31
N GLY A 342 -8.35 6.31 -18.47
CA GLY A 342 -8.65 4.89 -18.59
C GLY A 342 -10.10 4.63 -19.07
N ASP A 343 -10.38 3.40 -19.50
CA ASP A 343 -11.71 2.88 -19.86
C ASP A 343 -12.35 2.02 -18.75
N GLY A 344 -11.80 2.14 -17.54
CA GLY A 344 -12.15 1.38 -16.35
C GLY A 344 -13.42 1.81 -15.61
N LYS A 345 -13.72 1.10 -14.51
CA LYS A 345 -14.82 1.41 -13.58
C LYS A 345 -14.27 2.12 -12.36
N GLY A 346 -14.92 3.17 -11.87
CA GLY A 346 -14.41 3.98 -10.75
C GLY A 346 -14.23 3.19 -9.46
N ILE A 347 -15.30 2.56 -8.98
CA ILE A 347 -15.27 1.65 -7.83
C ILE A 347 -15.89 0.33 -8.25
N TYR A 348 -15.13 -0.76 -8.13
CA TYR A 348 -15.59 -2.11 -8.46
C TYR A 348 -15.75 -2.99 -7.22
N PHE A 349 -17.00 -3.30 -6.85
CA PHE A 349 -17.34 -4.37 -5.93
C PHE A 349 -17.37 -5.72 -6.66
N ASN A 350 -16.21 -6.36 -6.75
CA ASN A 350 -16.00 -7.62 -7.48
C ASN A 350 -16.28 -8.83 -6.58
N SER A 351 -17.56 -9.15 -6.39
CA SER A 351 -18.00 -10.21 -5.47
C SER A 351 -17.48 -10.05 -4.03
N GLY A 352 -17.13 -8.82 -3.65
CA GLY A 352 -16.84 -8.39 -2.29
C GLY A 352 -17.80 -7.28 -1.87
N SER A 353 -18.14 -7.21 -0.59
CA SER A 353 -19.21 -6.36 -0.06
C SER A 353 -18.71 -5.13 0.69
N GLY A 354 -19.57 -4.12 0.81
CA GLY A 354 -19.22 -2.89 1.50
C GLY A 354 -20.21 -1.75 1.33
N THR A 355 -19.81 -0.59 1.84
CA THR A 355 -20.54 0.67 1.73
C THR A 355 -19.66 1.71 1.06
N VAL A 356 -20.20 2.43 0.08
CA VAL A 356 -19.62 3.66 -0.46
C VAL A 356 -20.53 4.84 -0.16
N ARG A 357 -19.99 5.88 0.48
CA ARG A 357 -20.76 7.07 0.85
C ARG A 357 -19.99 8.39 0.81
N TYR A 358 -20.71 9.48 0.61
CA TYR A 358 -20.16 10.85 0.56
C TYR A 358 -18.98 11.02 -0.40
N SER A 359 -18.87 10.14 -1.39
CA SER A 359 -17.71 10.07 -2.28
C SER A 359 -18.04 10.70 -3.62
N ASN A 360 -17.01 11.24 -4.27
CA ASN A 360 -17.12 11.88 -5.57
C ASN A 360 -16.41 11.02 -6.61
N ILE A 361 -17.15 10.50 -7.58
CA ILE A 361 -16.66 9.52 -8.55
C ILE A 361 -16.86 10.07 -9.96
N HIS A 362 -15.77 10.17 -10.72
CA HIS A 362 -15.82 10.75 -12.06
C HIS A 362 -14.77 10.19 -13.02
N SER A 363 -14.90 10.59 -14.29
CA SER A 363 -13.98 10.23 -15.38
C SER A 363 -13.85 8.72 -15.65
N ALA A 364 -14.76 7.90 -15.13
CA ALA A 364 -14.81 6.46 -15.37
C ALA A 364 -15.79 6.12 -16.49
N GLU A 365 -15.66 4.94 -17.10
CA GLU A 365 -16.71 4.40 -17.98
C GLU A 365 -17.98 4.18 -17.14
N ASP A 366 -17.92 3.29 -16.14
CA ASP A 366 -18.96 3.23 -15.10
C ASP A 366 -18.45 3.81 -13.79
N GLY A 367 -19.27 4.57 -13.10
CA GLY A 367 -18.91 5.15 -11.81
C GLY A 367 -18.71 4.06 -10.76
N ILE A 368 -19.78 3.36 -10.41
CA ILE A 368 -19.77 2.27 -9.43
C ILE A 368 -20.29 0.99 -10.10
N PHE A 369 -19.50 -0.08 -10.07
CA PHE A 369 -19.81 -1.34 -10.70
C PHE A 369 -19.94 -2.46 -9.65
N ILE A 370 -21.03 -3.22 -9.71
CA ILE A 370 -21.40 -4.19 -8.67
C ILE A 370 -21.69 -5.57 -9.29
N THR A 371 -20.96 -6.58 -8.80
CA THR A 371 -21.20 -8.02 -9.02
C THR A 371 -21.18 -8.78 -7.68
N ALA A 372 -21.75 -8.17 -6.65
CA ALA A 372 -21.62 -8.60 -5.25
C ALA A 372 -22.93 -8.41 -4.47
N ASP A 373 -23.09 -9.20 -3.42
CA ASP A 373 -24.17 -9.06 -2.45
C ASP A 373 -23.83 -8.00 -1.39
N ASN A 374 -24.85 -7.51 -0.69
CA ASN A 374 -24.71 -6.67 0.51
C ASN A 374 -23.91 -5.37 0.26
N VAL A 375 -24.19 -4.70 -0.85
CA VAL A 375 -23.56 -3.41 -1.19
C VAL A 375 -24.52 -2.25 -0.90
N VAL A 376 -24.02 -1.23 -0.19
CA VAL A 376 -24.74 0.03 0.04
C VAL A 376 -24.06 1.17 -0.70
N VAL A 377 -24.81 1.89 -1.52
CA VAL A 377 -24.37 3.08 -2.26
C VAL A 377 -25.23 4.26 -1.84
N GLU A 378 -24.67 5.20 -1.07
CA GLU A 378 -25.46 6.32 -0.55
C GLU A 378 -24.73 7.66 -0.52
N HIS A 379 -25.45 8.76 -0.79
CA HIS A 379 -24.90 10.11 -0.67
C HIS A 379 -23.66 10.38 -1.54
N ASN A 380 -23.50 9.68 -2.66
CA ASN A 380 -22.39 9.89 -3.59
C ASN A 380 -22.76 10.82 -4.73
N TYR A 381 -21.75 11.48 -5.29
CA TYR A 381 -21.86 12.24 -6.52
C TYR A 381 -21.12 11.50 -7.62
N VAL A 382 -21.83 11.04 -8.64
CA VAL A 382 -21.26 10.27 -9.76
C VAL A 382 -21.49 11.03 -11.05
N HIS A 383 -20.41 11.54 -11.66
CA HIS A 383 -20.54 12.55 -12.69
C HIS A 383 -19.39 12.52 -13.71
N HIS A 384 -19.56 13.21 -14.84
CA HIS A 384 -18.57 13.29 -15.94
C HIS A 384 -17.99 11.92 -16.33
N LEU A 385 -18.86 10.92 -16.52
CA LEU A 385 -18.46 9.62 -17.05
C LEU A 385 -17.92 9.75 -18.46
N MET A 386 -17.04 8.84 -18.84
CA MET A 386 -16.42 8.81 -20.16
C MET A 386 -17.50 8.55 -21.23
N ARG A 387 -17.59 9.44 -22.22
CA ARG A 387 -18.50 9.30 -23.37
C ARG A 387 -17.70 9.09 -24.64
N ASN A 388 -17.66 7.85 -25.13
CA ASN A 388 -17.17 7.54 -26.47
C ASN A 388 -18.18 6.61 -27.19
N ALA A 389 -17.95 6.32 -28.47
CA ALA A 389 -18.92 5.60 -29.31
C ALA A 389 -19.14 4.13 -28.90
N GLU A 390 -18.22 3.54 -28.13
CA GLU A 390 -18.27 2.13 -27.69
C GLU A 390 -18.61 1.99 -26.20
N ALA A 391 -18.46 3.07 -25.44
CA ALA A 391 -18.69 3.09 -24.00
C ALA A 391 -20.19 3.03 -23.68
N HIS A 392 -20.53 2.23 -22.68
CA HIS A 392 -21.85 2.19 -22.07
C HIS A 392 -21.77 2.76 -20.64
N PRO A 393 -21.64 4.10 -20.49
CA PRO A 393 -21.33 4.67 -19.19
C PRO A 393 -22.53 4.66 -18.25
N ASP A 394 -22.45 3.84 -17.20
CA ASP A 394 -23.45 3.77 -16.15
C ASP A 394 -22.95 4.46 -14.88
N ALA A 395 -23.76 5.34 -14.30
CA ALA A 395 -23.43 5.92 -12.99
C ALA A 395 -23.28 4.82 -11.94
N ILE A 396 -24.23 3.88 -11.94
CA ILE A 396 -24.17 2.67 -11.11
C ILE A 396 -24.61 1.48 -11.98
N GLN A 397 -23.69 0.58 -12.31
CA GLN A 397 -23.99 -0.67 -13.02
C GLN A 397 -24.08 -1.84 -12.02
N ILE A 398 -25.20 -2.56 -12.05
CA ILE A 398 -25.38 -3.80 -11.30
C ILE A 398 -25.54 -4.95 -12.28
N ARG A 399 -24.62 -5.90 -12.26
CA ARG A 399 -24.71 -7.11 -13.09
C ARG A 399 -25.22 -8.35 -12.33
N GLY A 400 -25.25 -8.28 -11.00
CA GLY A 400 -25.80 -9.33 -10.15
C GLY A 400 -25.47 -9.11 -8.68
N GLY A 401 -26.30 -9.68 -7.81
CA GLY A 401 -26.15 -9.68 -6.36
C GLY A 401 -27.46 -9.44 -5.62
N ASP A 402 -27.50 -9.82 -4.35
CA ASP A 402 -28.63 -9.67 -3.43
C ASP A 402 -28.38 -8.56 -2.39
N ASN A 403 -29.46 -8.01 -1.83
CA ASN A 403 -29.41 -7.01 -0.75
C ASN A 403 -28.57 -5.75 -1.11
N ILE A 404 -28.77 -5.23 -2.32
CA ILE A 404 -28.13 -3.98 -2.78
C ILE A 404 -29.05 -2.80 -2.47
N ARG A 405 -28.53 -1.78 -1.79
CA ARG A 405 -29.28 -0.57 -1.43
C ARG A 405 -28.65 0.68 -2.06
N ILE A 406 -29.43 1.38 -2.88
CA ILE A 406 -29.03 2.66 -3.50
C ILE A 406 -29.96 3.76 -2.99
N ARG A 407 -29.42 4.84 -2.43
CA ARG A 407 -30.23 5.97 -1.94
C ARG A 407 -29.47 7.29 -1.91
N TYR A 408 -30.17 8.39 -2.16
CA TYR A 408 -29.63 9.76 -1.98
C TYR A 408 -28.34 10.05 -2.77
N ASN A 409 -28.13 9.44 -3.93
CA ASN A 409 -27.00 9.76 -4.82
C ASN A 409 -27.42 10.80 -5.87
N ASN A 410 -26.45 11.46 -6.50
CA ASN A 410 -26.65 12.41 -7.60
C ASN A 410 -25.75 12.08 -8.79
#